data_AF-E4XP93-F1
#
_entry.id   AF-E4XP93-F1
#
_cell.length_a   1.000
_cell.length_b   1.000
_cell.length_c   1.000
_cell.angle_alpha   90.00
_cell.angle_beta   90.00
_cell.angle_gamma   90.00
#
_symmetry.space_group_name_H-M   'P 1'
#
loop_
_entity.id
_entity.type
_entity.pdbx_description
1 polymer ?
#
loop_
_entity_poly.entity_id
_entity_poly.type
_entity_poly.pdbx_seq_one_letter_code
_entity_poly.pdbx_strand_id
1 'polypeptide(L)'
;MKISQLLVTAVVGKPAEEGIAPRFSVSRTTEQCGGSFIGETVVDIRSPGFPGNYADNLNCVWVVQHDCANSFTITPRSFKIEHEAYCDYDSLTIKSVGAPGSDEFCGDKDFVYNSDSSSCSGSSSSWCSSGYSSELDESFNALIEPITKLGNELNIVFKTDNGVNKPGFDIQITANLDNSCSADSSADNSAGSSADSSADSSANNSADDSPDDSADDTVQTASCFDLSAVLDTWRRR
;
A
#
# COMPACT_ATOMS: atom_id res chain seq x y z
N MET A 1 -11.28 32.66 15.08
CA MET A 1 -11.27 31.71 13.94
C MET A 1 -10.76 32.46 12.72
N LYS A 2 -9.49 32.28 12.34
CA LYS A 2 -8.95 32.80 11.08
C LYS A 2 -9.24 31.76 9.99
N ILE A 3 -10.04 32.13 8.99
CA ILE A 3 -10.27 31.30 7.81
C ILE A 3 -9.06 31.54 6.90
N SER A 4 -8.18 30.54 6.78
CA SER A 4 -7.02 30.62 5.88
C SER A 4 -7.50 30.38 4.44
N GLN A 5 -7.19 31.32 3.53
CA GLN A 5 -7.57 31.19 2.12
C GLN A 5 -6.58 30.28 1.40
N LEU A 6 -7.10 29.22 0.76
CA LEU A 6 -6.32 28.34 -0.10
C LEU A 6 -5.98 29.08 -1.40
N LEU A 7 -4.70 29.42 -1.59
CA LEU A 7 -4.25 30.13 -2.79
C LEU A 7 -3.83 29.11 -3.85
N VAL A 8 -4.77 28.72 -4.71
CA VAL A 8 -4.50 27.85 -5.86
C VAL A 8 -4.01 28.72 -7.02
N THR A 9 -2.73 28.60 -7.36
CA THR A 9 -2.16 29.34 -8.50
C THR A 9 -2.21 28.43 -9.73
N ALA A 10 -3.14 28.67 -10.64
CA ALA A 10 -3.17 27.99 -11.93
C ALA A 10 -2.31 28.78 -12.93
N VAL A 11 -1.19 28.20 -13.38
CA VAL A 11 -0.43 28.75 -14.50
C VAL A 11 -1.08 28.26 -15.79
N VAL A 12 -1.83 29.13 -16.46
CA VAL A 12 -2.35 28.84 -17.80
C VAL A 12 -1.21 29.06 -18.80
N GLY A 13 -0.60 27.96 -19.24
CA GLY A 13 0.28 27.97 -20.41
C GLY A 13 -0.53 28.28 -21.68
N LYS A 14 0.05 29.02 -22.62
CA LYS A 14 -0.52 29.19 -23.97
C LYS A 14 -0.72 27.81 -24.62
N PRO A 15 -1.82 27.58 -25.35
CA PRO A 15 -2.01 26.32 -26.04
C PRO A 15 -1.00 26.23 -27.19
N ALA A 16 -0.03 25.34 -27.05
CA ALA A 16 0.71 24.77 -28.17
C ALA A 16 0.37 23.27 -28.19
N GLU A 17 0.21 22.75 -29.41
CA GLU A 17 -0.30 21.43 -29.78
C GLU A 17 0.15 20.25 -28.90
N GLU A 18 -0.83 19.36 -28.69
CA GLU A 18 -0.76 17.98 -28.18
C GLU A 18 -0.18 17.73 -26.77
N GLY A 19 -1.08 17.31 -25.87
CA GLY A 19 -0.82 16.16 -25.01
C GLY A 19 -0.21 16.36 -23.62
N ILE A 20 -0.24 17.56 -23.02
CA ILE A 20 0.26 17.74 -21.65
C ILE A 20 -0.91 17.88 -20.67
N ALA A 21 -1.16 16.84 -19.87
CA ALA A 21 -2.04 16.93 -18.71
C ALA A 21 -1.54 18.05 -17.77
N PRO A 22 -2.42 18.88 -17.19
CA PRO A 22 -2.01 19.98 -16.32
C PRO A 22 -1.18 19.44 -15.15
N ARG A 23 0.05 19.93 -15.01
CA ARG A 23 0.90 19.66 -13.84
C ARG A 23 0.47 20.58 -12.71
N PHE A 24 -0.29 20.05 -11.76
CA PHE A 24 -0.61 20.76 -10.52
C PHE A 24 0.53 20.58 -9.52
N SER A 25 1.25 21.66 -9.22
CA SER A 25 2.16 21.70 -8.08
C SER A 25 1.43 22.29 -6.88
N VAL A 26 1.10 21.47 -5.89
CA VAL A 26 0.58 21.91 -4.59
C VAL A 26 1.76 22.16 -3.66
N SER A 27 2.09 23.41 -3.38
CA SER A 27 3.00 23.75 -2.27
C SER A 27 2.17 24.06 -1.02
N ARG A 28 2.35 23.26 0.03
CA ARG A 28 1.70 23.47 1.33
C ARG A 28 2.60 24.35 2.20
N THR A 29 2.12 25.53 2.57
CA THR A 29 2.66 26.25 3.72
C THR A 29 2.30 25.49 4.99
N THR A 30 3.25 25.39 5.91
CA THR A 30 3.21 24.72 7.22
C THR A 30 1.86 24.83 7.92
N GLU A 31 1.20 23.68 8.14
CA GLU A 31 0.14 23.38 9.14
C GLU A 31 -0.97 22.39 8.70
N GLN A 32 -0.78 21.61 7.62
CA GLN A 32 -1.60 20.39 7.41
C GLN A 32 -0.74 19.25 6.87
N CYS A 33 -0.33 18.35 7.77
CA CYS A 33 0.23 17.05 7.43
C CYS A 33 -0.85 16.09 6.89
N GLY A 34 -0.45 14.92 6.39
CA GLY A 34 -1.36 13.99 5.73
C GLY A 34 -1.36 14.09 4.20
N GLY A 35 -2.13 13.24 3.54
CA GLY A 35 -2.21 13.17 2.08
C GLY A 35 -2.90 11.92 1.57
N SER A 36 -3.01 11.80 0.25
CA SER A 36 -3.54 10.60 -0.41
C SER A 36 -2.57 10.14 -1.47
N PHE A 37 -2.25 8.86 -1.47
CA PHE A 37 -1.39 8.20 -2.46
C PHE A 37 -2.23 7.14 -3.16
N ILE A 38 -2.56 7.38 -4.43
CA ILE A 38 -3.48 6.54 -5.21
C ILE A 38 -2.70 5.96 -6.39
N GLY A 39 -2.66 4.63 -6.49
CA GLY A 39 -1.97 3.92 -7.58
C GLY A 39 -0.45 3.83 -7.43
N GLU A 40 0.13 4.37 -6.35
CA GLU A 40 1.56 4.27 -6.07
C GLU A 40 1.92 2.90 -5.50
N THR A 41 2.97 2.26 -6.02
CA THR A 41 3.43 0.96 -5.54
C THR A 41 4.39 1.05 -4.36
N VAL A 42 5.09 2.18 -4.22
CA VAL A 42 5.97 2.48 -3.10
C VAL A 42 5.68 3.89 -2.61
N VAL A 43 5.41 4.03 -1.31
CA VAL A 43 5.11 5.30 -0.65
C VAL A 43 5.98 5.44 0.58
N ASP A 44 6.68 6.57 0.70
CA ASP A 44 7.41 6.92 1.92
C ASP A 44 6.60 7.93 2.74
N ILE A 45 6.34 7.63 4.02
CA ILE A 45 5.65 8.52 4.96
C ILE A 45 6.56 8.82 6.14
N ARG A 46 6.67 10.11 6.47
CA ARG A 46 7.44 10.61 7.60
C ARG A 46 6.57 11.46 8.51
N SER A 47 6.85 11.41 9.81
CA SER A 47 6.28 12.37 10.75
C SER A 47 6.67 13.81 10.35
N PRO A 48 5.78 14.81 10.56
CA PRO A 48 6.13 16.20 10.32
C PRO A 48 7.36 16.59 11.12
N GLY A 49 8.32 17.28 10.49
CA GLY A 49 9.57 17.71 11.16
C GLY A 49 10.72 16.69 11.11
N PHE A 50 10.48 15.44 10.69
CA PHE A 50 11.53 14.41 10.59
C PHE A 50 12.72 14.87 9.72
N PRO A 51 13.98 14.61 10.12
CA PRO A 51 14.43 13.80 11.27
C PRO A 51 14.50 14.57 12.61
N GLY A 52 14.05 15.82 12.65
CA GLY A 52 13.83 16.55 13.89
C GLY A 52 12.53 16.12 14.57
N ASN A 53 12.25 16.71 15.73
CA ASN A 53 11.06 16.34 16.50
C ASN A 53 9.76 16.80 15.82
N TYR A 54 8.71 16.01 15.95
CA TYR A 54 7.36 16.42 15.56
C TYR A 54 6.81 17.51 16.51
N ALA A 55 5.75 18.18 16.10
CA ALA A 55 5.07 19.18 16.92
C ALA A 55 3.95 18.54 17.78
N ASP A 56 3.52 19.28 18.79
CA ASP A 56 2.35 18.94 19.61
C ASP A 56 1.04 19.04 18.83
N ASN A 57 0.01 18.35 19.33
CA ASN A 57 -1.39 18.43 18.91
C ASN A 57 -1.63 18.14 17.42
N LEU A 58 -0.83 17.25 16.84
CA LEU A 58 -0.98 16.81 15.46
C LEU A 58 -2.14 15.82 15.32
N ASN A 59 -2.76 15.85 14.16
CA ASN A 59 -3.71 14.84 13.72
C ASN A 59 -3.54 14.66 12.20
N CYS A 60 -2.48 13.95 11.83
CA CYS A 60 -2.12 13.71 10.45
C CYS A 60 -2.84 12.46 9.95
N VAL A 61 -3.45 12.55 8.76
CA VAL A 61 -4.15 11.41 8.16
C VAL A 61 -3.63 11.18 6.74
N TRP A 62 -3.17 9.97 6.47
CA TRP A 62 -2.79 9.52 5.14
C TRP A 62 -3.71 8.39 4.67
N VAL A 63 -4.07 8.44 3.39
CA VAL A 63 -4.75 7.34 2.70
C VAL A 63 -3.81 6.80 1.64
N VAL A 64 -3.57 5.49 1.67
CA VAL A 64 -2.77 4.81 0.66
C VAL A 64 -3.67 3.78 -0.01
N GLN A 65 -3.88 3.91 -1.31
CA GLN A 65 -4.77 3.06 -2.08
C GLN A 65 -4.10 2.63 -3.37
N HIS A 66 -4.32 1.39 -3.76
CA HIS A 66 -3.91 0.89 -5.06
C HIS A 66 -4.91 -0.18 -5.49
N ASP A 67 -5.61 0.04 -6.60
CA ASP A 67 -6.76 -0.80 -7.02
C ASP A 67 -6.41 -2.28 -7.12
N CYS A 68 -5.18 -2.59 -7.52
CA CYS A 68 -4.68 -3.94 -7.70
C CYS A 68 -3.90 -4.50 -6.51
N ALA A 69 -3.82 -3.78 -5.39
CA ALA A 69 -3.13 -4.29 -4.22
C ALA A 69 -4.02 -5.30 -3.49
N ASN A 70 -3.47 -6.48 -3.19
CA ASN A 70 -4.12 -7.42 -2.27
C ASN A 70 -3.75 -7.14 -0.80
N SER A 71 -2.62 -6.45 -0.59
CA SER A 71 -2.08 -6.11 0.71
C SER A 71 -0.99 -5.04 0.56
N PHE A 72 -0.59 -4.48 1.68
CA PHE A 72 0.53 -3.56 1.79
C PHE A 72 1.51 -4.05 2.85
N THR A 73 2.80 -3.96 2.55
CA THR A 73 3.89 -4.20 3.50
C THR A 73 4.39 -2.86 4.01
N ILE A 74 4.30 -2.63 5.32
CA ILE A 74 4.78 -1.41 5.98
C ILE A 74 6.11 -1.74 6.65
N THR A 75 7.17 -1.06 6.23
CA THR A 75 8.55 -1.28 6.68
C THR A 75 9.05 -0.06 7.46
N PRO A 76 9.34 -0.18 8.77
CA PRO A 76 9.89 0.91 9.55
C PRO A 76 11.38 1.11 9.27
N ARG A 77 11.78 2.27 8.75
CA ARG A 77 13.20 2.68 8.64
C ARG A 77 13.68 3.39 9.90
N SER A 78 12.82 4.20 10.49
CA SER A 78 13.01 4.87 11.79
C SER A 78 11.69 4.92 12.54
N PHE A 79 11.69 4.71 13.85
CA PHE A 79 10.47 4.76 14.65
C PHE A 79 10.79 5.10 16.12
N LYS A 80 10.48 6.33 16.52
CA LYS A 80 10.67 6.88 17.87
C LYS A 80 9.51 7.84 18.15
N ILE A 81 8.47 7.33 18.79
CA ILE A 81 7.29 8.08 19.24
C ILE A 81 7.29 8.05 20.79
N GLU A 82 6.66 9.03 21.45
CA GLU A 82 6.50 8.98 22.92
C GLU A 82 5.91 7.63 23.34
N HIS A 83 6.50 7.01 24.35
CA HIS A 83 6.02 5.75 24.88
C HIS A 83 4.97 5.99 25.96
N GLU A 84 3.90 5.21 25.91
CA GLU A 84 2.96 5.02 27.02
C GLU A 84 2.39 3.61 26.93
N ALA A 85 2.03 3.00 28.07
CA ALA A 85 1.64 1.58 28.14
C ALA A 85 0.51 1.18 27.18
N TYR A 86 -0.36 2.14 26.81
CA TYR A 86 -1.48 1.95 25.90
C TYR A 86 -1.44 2.87 24.67
N CYS A 87 -0.33 3.59 24.45
CA CYS A 87 -0.20 4.59 23.39
C CYS A 87 -1.28 5.69 23.41
N ASP A 88 -1.78 6.06 24.59
CA ASP A 88 -2.83 7.08 24.74
C ASP A 88 -2.30 8.54 24.59
N TYR A 89 -0.98 8.74 24.58
CA TYR A 89 -0.33 10.03 24.30
C TYR A 89 -0.15 10.21 22.78
N ASP A 90 1.05 9.90 22.28
CA ASP A 90 1.36 9.95 20.86
C ASP A 90 1.23 8.55 20.25
N SER A 91 0.58 8.47 19.08
CA SER A 91 0.37 7.18 18.43
C SER A 91 0.34 7.24 16.91
N LEU A 92 0.87 6.20 16.29
CA LEU A 92 0.69 5.88 14.88
C LEU A 92 -0.28 4.71 14.75
N THR A 93 -1.48 4.98 14.22
CA THR A 93 -2.49 3.97 13.93
C THR A 93 -2.44 3.58 12.45
N ILE A 94 -2.43 2.29 12.14
CA ILE A 94 -2.54 1.75 10.79
C ILE A 94 -3.77 0.85 10.69
N LYS A 95 -4.67 1.18 9.77
CA LYS A 95 -5.92 0.46 9.55
C LYS A 95 -6.13 0.12 8.08
N SER A 96 -6.49 -1.13 7.79
CA SER A 96 -7.03 -1.51 6.48
C SER A 96 -8.50 -1.12 6.40
N VAL A 97 -8.89 -0.47 5.31
CA VAL A 97 -10.30 -0.14 5.08
C VAL A 97 -11.09 -1.44 4.83
N GLY A 98 -12.23 -1.58 5.48
CA GLY A 98 -13.06 -2.79 5.41
C GLY A 98 -12.64 -3.95 6.32
N ALA A 99 -11.50 -3.86 7.00
CA ALA A 99 -11.10 -4.84 8.01
C ALA A 99 -11.51 -4.40 9.44
N PRO A 100 -11.88 -5.34 10.32
CA PRO A 100 -12.05 -5.03 11.74
C PRO A 100 -10.69 -4.75 12.40
N GLY A 101 -10.69 -3.80 13.34
CA GLY A 101 -9.50 -3.45 14.13
C GLY A 101 -8.55 -2.46 13.46
N SER A 102 -7.50 -2.12 14.19
CA SER A 102 -6.37 -1.29 13.79
C SER A 102 -5.15 -1.69 14.62
N ASP A 103 -3.95 -1.50 14.07
CA ASP A 103 -2.73 -1.63 14.87
C ASP A 103 -2.30 -0.24 15.29
N GLU A 104 -1.97 -0.07 16.56
CA GLU A 104 -1.57 1.19 17.16
C GLU A 104 -0.17 1.04 17.75
N PHE A 105 0.71 1.98 17.39
CA PHE A 105 2.12 1.90 17.71
C PHE A 105 2.63 3.19 18.37
N CYS A 106 3.48 3.03 19.37
CA CYS A 106 4.21 4.09 20.06
C CYS A 106 5.54 3.55 20.61
N GLY A 107 6.42 4.39 21.15
CA GLY A 107 7.74 3.98 21.66
C GLY A 107 8.87 3.95 20.62
N ASP A 108 9.97 3.26 20.94
CA ASP A 108 11.24 3.29 20.20
C ASP A 108 11.64 1.92 19.64
N LYS A 109 11.83 1.80 18.31
CA LYS A 109 12.25 0.54 17.68
C LYS A 109 13.70 0.16 17.94
N ASP A 110 14.55 1.12 18.29
CA ASP A 110 15.97 0.91 18.54
C ASP A 110 16.26 0.67 20.03
N PHE A 111 15.22 0.51 20.85
CA PHE A 111 15.39 0.21 22.27
C PHE A 111 15.99 -1.20 22.44
N VAL A 112 17.28 -1.24 22.77
CA VAL A 112 18.00 -2.48 23.09
C VAL A 112 17.72 -2.84 24.55
N TYR A 113 16.97 -3.92 24.78
CA TYR A 113 16.86 -4.52 26.11
C TYR A 113 18.23 -5.02 26.56
N ASN A 114 18.81 -4.41 27.59
CA ASN A 114 20.05 -4.88 28.18
C ASN A 114 19.76 -6.02 29.18
N SER A 115 19.60 -7.24 28.67
CA SER A 115 19.53 -8.45 29.53
C SER A 115 20.82 -8.70 30.31
N ASP A 116 21.92 -8.03 29.94
CA ASP A 116 23.26 -8.28 30.44
C ASP A 116 23.71 -7.25 31.49
N SER A 117 22.79 -6.48 32.08
CA SER A 117 23.06 -5.74 33.33
C SER A 117 23.16 -6.68 34.55
N SER A 118 23.76 -7.86 34.39
CA SER A 118 24.23 -8.69 35.50
C SER A 118 25.53 -8.13 36.07
N SER A 119 25.52 -6.90 36.59
CA SER A 119 26.57 -6.43 37.50
C SER A 119 26.38 -7.06 38.88
N CYS A 120 26.47 -8.39 38.98
CA CYS A 120 26.72 -9.08 40.25
C CYS A 120 28.22 -9.02 40.54
N SER A 121 28.75 -7.82 40.76
CA SER A 121 30.14 -7.64 41.18
C SER A 121 30.26 -7.89 42.68
N GLY A 122 30.30 -9.17 43.05
CA GLY A 122 30.80 -9.66 44.34
C GLY A 122 29.94 -9.38 45.57
N SER A 123 29.11 -10.34 45.99
CA SER A 123 29.06 -10.90 47.36
C SER A 123 27.74 -11.64 47.62
N SER A 124 27.85 -12.88 48.10
CA SER A 124 26.87 -13.65 48.89
C SER A 124 25.44 -13.80 48.34
N SER A 125 25.20 -14.99 47.77
CA SER A 125 23.99 -15.53 47.14
C SER A 125 22.74 -15.62 48.03
N SER A 126 22.23 -14.51 48.56
CA SER A 126 20.94 -14.54 49.26
C SER A 126 19.99 -13.40 48.93
N TRP A 127 20.47 -12.26 48.40
CA TRP A 127 19.62 -11.11 48.08
C TRP A 127 19.74 -10.67 46.61
N CYS A 128 19.93 -11.62 45.69
CA CYS A 128 19.46 -11.41 44.32
C CYS A 128 17.94 -11.64 44.31
N SER A 129 17.22 -10.80 45.04
CA SER A 129 15.79 -10.68 44.81
C SER A 129 15.67 -10.17 43.39
N SER A 130 14.99 -10.92 42.53
CA SER A 130 14.58 -10.47 41.21
C SER A 130 13.84 -9.15 41.37
N GLY A 131 14.59 -8.06 41.26
CA GLY A 131 14.03 -6.77 40.95
C GLY A 131 13.36 -6.98 39.61
N TYR A 132 12.04 -7.05 39.62
CA TYR A 132 11.26 -6.63 38.48
C TYR A 132 11.73 -5.21 38.18
N SER A 133 12.72 -5.07 37.29
CA SER A 133 13.12 -3.77 36.79
C SER A 133 11.95 -3.28 35.96
N SER A 134 11.40 -2.13 36.34
CA SER A 134 10.40 -1.37 35.61
C SER A 134 10.97 -0.77 34.30
N GLU A 135 11.82 -1.52 33.60
CA GLU A 135 12.60 -1.09 32.43
C GLU A 135 12.39 -2.04 31.24
N LEU A 136 11.21 -2.68 31.17
CA LEU A 136 10.73 -3.40 29.99
C LEU A 136 9.88 -2.51 29.06
N ASP A 137 9.80 -1.21 29.34
CA ASP A 137 8.57 -0.46 29.08
C ASP A 137 8.84 0.85 28.33
N GLU A 138 9.71 0.83 27.30
CA GLU A 138 9.76 1.92 26.30
C GLU A 138 9.58 1.43 24.86
N SER A 139 9.62 0.12 24.62
CA SER A 139 9.37 -0.50 23.30
C SER A 139 8.02 -1.20 23.21
N PHE A 140 7.21 -1.18 24.27
CA PHE A 140 5.91 -1.85 24.25
C PHE A 140 5.06 -1.24 23.13
N ASN A 141 4.65 -2.08 22.17
CA ASN A 141 3.92 -1.70 20.96
C ASN A 141 4.68 -0.81 19.95
N ALA A 142 6.01 -0.73 19.99
CA ALA A 142 6.75 -0.07 18.90
C ALA A 142 6.65 -0.84 17.58
N LEU A 143 6.60 -0.11 16.45
CA LEU A 143 6.69 -0.73 15.12
C LEU A 143 8.16 -1.09 14.83
N ILE A 144 8.57 -2.26 15.30
CA ILE A 144 9.96 -2.75 15.22
C ILE A 144 10.22 -3.43 13.88
N GLU A 145 9.33 -4.32 13.48
CA GLU A 145 9.47 -5.16 12.30
C GLU A 145 8.47 -4.78 11.21
N PRO A 146 8.74 -5.14 9.94
CA PRO A 146 7.76 -4.97 8.88
C PRO A 146 6.46 -5.71 9.19
N ILE A 147 5.32 -5.06 8.94
CA ILE A 147 3.99 -5.66 9.07
C ILE A 147 3.29 -5.70 7.71
N THR A 148 2.36 -6.64 7.54
CA THR A 148 1.53 -6.73 6.33
C THR A 148 0.07 -6.51 6.68
N LYS A 149 -0.58 -5.59 5.97
CA LYS A 149 -2.00 -5.27 6.09
C LYS A 149 -2.72 -5.67 4.81
N LEU A 150 -3.76 -6.49 4.94
CA LEU A 150 -4.56 -6.96 3.80
C LEU A 150 -5.49 -5.86 3.29
N GLY A 151 -5.91 -5.98 2.04
CA GLY A 151 -6.81 -5.04 1.36
C GLY A 151 -6.06 -4.11 0.39
N ASN A 152 -6.84 -3.29 -0.29
CA ASN A 152 -6.36 -2.37 -1.34
C ASN A 152 -6.32 -0.90 -0.90
N GLU A 153 -6.70 -0.61 0.36
CA GLU A 153 -6.68 0.72 0.94
C GLU A 153 -6.29 0.69 2.43
N LEU A 154 -5.36 1.57 2.81
CA LEU A 154 -4.94 1.85 4.17
C LEU A 154 -5.36 3.26 4.59
N ASN A 155 -5.78 3.38 5.85
CA ASN A 155 -5.91 4.64 6.57
C ASN A 155 -4.86 4.67 7.68
N ILE A 156 -3.96 5.66 7.62
CA ILE A 156 -2.85 5.83 8.55
C ILE A 156 -3.05 7.15 9.28
N VAL A 157 -3.02 7.11 10.60
CA VAL A 157 -3.29 8.27 11.45
C VAL A 157 -2.13 8.44 12.42
N PHE A 158 -1.52 9.62 12.44
CA PHE A 158 -0.55 10.00 13.46
C PHE A 158 -1.13 11.11 14.32
N LYS A 159 -1.28 10.85 15.61
CA LYS A 159 -1.76 11.82 16.60
C LYS A 159 -0.66 12.10 17.62
N THR A 160 -0.61 13.36 18.04
CA THR A 160 0.25 13.76 19.15
C THR A 160 -0.54 14.56 20.18
N ASP A 161 -0.13 14.43 21.43
CA ASP A 161 -0.68 15.19 22.55
C ASP A 161 0.01 16.55 22.70
N ASN A 162 -0.05 17.18 23.88
CA ASN A 162 0.61 18.46 24.16
C ASN A 162 1.87 18.33 25.01
N GLY A 163 2.62 17.24 24.85
CA GLY A 163 3.70 16.80 25.72
C GLY A 163 5.04 16.52 25.04
N VAL A 164 5.50 15.27 25.10
CA VAL A 164 6.91 14.92 24.83
C VAL A 164 7.13 14.61 23.36
N ASN A 165 7.70 15.54 22.62
CA ASN A 165 8.02 15.27 21.23
C ASN A 165 9.30 14.44 21.04
N LYS A 166 9.24 13.45 20.16
CA LYS A 166 10.36 12.61 19.71
C LYS A 166 10.68 12.88 18.22
N PRO A 167 11.78 12.33 17.67
CA PRO A 167 12.09 12.43 16.23
C PRO A 167 10.99 11.89 15.30
N GLY A 168 10.10 11.03 15.81
CA GLY A 168 8.98 10.46 15.07
C GLY A 168 9.38 9.26 14.24
N PHE A 169 8.84 9.15 13.02
CA PHE A 169 8.98 7.94 12.22
C PHE A 169 9.30 8.24 10.75
N ASP A 170 9.89 7.24 10.11
CA ASP A 170 10.09 7.13 8.67
C ASP A 170 9.72 5.71 8.26
N ILE A 171 8.57 5.55 7.61
CA ILE A 171 8.05 4.26 7.16
C ILE A 171 7.98 4.23 5.63
N GLN A 172 8.29 3.07 5.05
CA GLN A 172 8.07 2.78 3.64
C GLN A 172 6.93 1.78 3.51
N ILE A 173 5.99 2.06 2.62
CA ILE A 173 4.84 1.23 2.34
C ILE A 173 4.98 0.70 0.91
N THR A 174 4.91 -0.61 0.75
CA THR A 174 4.99 -1.28 -0.55
C THR A 174 3.67 -1.99 -0.82
N ALA A 175 3.03 -1.67 -1.93
CA ALA A 175 1.83 -2.35 -2.40
C ALA A 175 2.20 -3.73 -2.97
N ASN A 176 1.59 -4.78 -2.43
CA ASN A 176 1.72 -6.13 -2.96
C ASN A 176 0.58 -6.35 -3.97
N LEU A 177 0.94 -6.24 -5.25
CA LEU A 177 -0.03 -6.33 -6.33
C LEU A 177 -0.49 -7.77 -6.57
N ASP A 178 -1.75 -7.94 -6.93
CA ASP A 178 -2.24 -9.19 -7.49
C ASP A 178 -1.98 -9.27 -9.01
N ASN A 179 -2.27 -10.43 -9.59
CA ASN A 179 -2.06 -10.65 -11.02
C ASN A 179 -3.03 -9.87 -11.92
N SER A 180 -3.99 -9.11 -11.37
CA SER A 180 -4.96 -8.34 -12.15
C SER A 180 -4.34 -7.12 -12.82
N CYS A 181 -3.18 -6.66 -12.33
CA CYS A 181 -2.42 -5.54 -12.91
C CYS A 181 -1.02 -5.91 -13.37
N SER A 182 -0.77 -7.20 -13.55
CA SER A 182 0.31 -7.67 -14.40
C SER A 182 0.00 -7.23 -15.83
N ALA A 183 0.46 -6.03 -16.23
CA ALA A 183 0.64 -5.71 -17.64
C ALA A 183 1.42 -6.88 -18.26
N ASP A 184 0.85 -7.65 -19.17
CA ASP A 184 0.55 -7.23 -20.53
C ASP A 184 1.73 -6.48 -21.14
N SER A 185 2.88 -7.15 -21.17
CA SER A 185 3.79 -7.02 -22.32
C SER A 185 3.24 -7.90 -23.44
N SER A 186 2.13 -7.50 -24.04
CA SER A 186 1.74 -7.97 -25.37
C SER A 186 2.79 -7.46 -26.36
N ALA A 187 3.80 -8.30 -26.61
CA ALA A 187 4.26 -8.47 -27.98
C ALA A 187 3.08 -9.06 -28.76
N ASP A 188 2.17 -8.19 -29.19
CA ASP A 188 1.18 -8.51 -30.21
C ASP A 188 1.93 -8.72 -31.54
N ASN A 189 2.46 -9.93 -31.71
CA ASN A 189 2.84 -10.48 -33.00
C ASN A 189 1.68 -11.33 -33.53
N SER A 190 0.48 -10.76 -33.58
CA SER A 190 -0.57 -11.28 -34.46
C SER A 190 -0.35 -10.73 -35.87
N ALA A 191 0.79 -11.09 -36.47
CA ALA A 191 0.96 -10.96 -37.91
C ALA A 191 0.04 -12.00 -38.56
N GLY A 192 -1.09 -11.53 -39.08
CA GLY A 192 -1.92 -12.30 -39.98
C GLY A 192 -1.11 -12.81 -41.17
N SER A 193 -1.02 -14.12 -41.31
CA SER A 193 -0.58 -14.75 -42.54
C SER A 193 -1.75 -15.56 -43.10
N SER A 194 -2.63 -14.88 -43.82
CA SER A 194 -3.40 -15.48 -44.90
C SER A 194 -2.43 -15.76 -46.06
N ALA A 195 -2.09 -17.01 -46.27
CA ALA A 195 -1.46 -17.46 -47.51
C ALA A 195 -2.20 -18.71 -47.99
N ASP A 196 -3.20 -18.43 -48.81
CA ASP A 196 -3.80 -19.29 -49.81
C ASP A 196 -2.71 -19.95 -50.68
N SER A 197 -2.75 -21.28 -50.81
CA SER A 197 -2.19 -21.95 -51.97
C SER A 197 -2.91 -23.28 -52.24
N SER A 198 -3.82 -23.22 -53.22
CA SER A 198 -4.35 -24.36 -53.96
C SER A 198 -3.34 -24.89 -55.00
N ALA A 199 -3.26 -26.22 -55.13
CA ALA A 199 -3.03 -27.05 -56.34
C ALA A 199 -2.22 -28.31 -55.94
N ASP A 200 -2.85 -29.49 -55.84
CA ASP A 200 -3.16 -30.47 -56.92
C ASP A 200 -2.05 -31.53 -57.08
N SER A 201 -2.31 -32.77 -56.64
CA SER A 201 -2.55 -33.90 -57.55
C SER A 201 -2.32 -35.29 -56.94
N SER A 202 -3.17 -36.22 -57.39
CA SER A 202 -3.05 -37.68 -57.47
C SER A 202 -3.53 -38.58 -56.31
N ALA A 203 -4.81 -38.94 -56.42
CA ALA A 203 -5.39 -40.30 -56.52
C ALA A 203 -4.79 -41.48 -55.73
N ASN A 204 -5.63 -42.15 -54.91
CA ASN A 204 -6.21 -43.47 -55.26
C ASN A 204 -7.18 -44.05 -54.20
N ASN A 205 -8.34 -44.49 -54.72
CA ASN A 205 -9.12 -45.69 -54.40
C ASN A 205 -9.91 -45.88 -53.08
N SER A 206 -11.24 -45.76 -53.25
CA SER A 206 -12.25 -46.84 -53.13
C SER A 206 -12.94 -47.14 -51.79
N ALA A 207 -14.28 -47.29 -51.92
CA ALA A 207 -15.26 -47.98 -51.06
C ALA A 207 -15.64 -47.25 -49.74
N ASP A 208 -16.88 -47.23 -49.24
CA ASP A 208 -18.21 -47.72 -49.61
C ASP A 208 -19.22 -47.01 -48.65
N ASP A 209 -20.50 -47.13 -48.94
CA ASP A 209 -21.69 -46.38 -48.54
C ASP A 209 -22.18 -46.54 -47.06
N SER A 210 -22.78 -45.45 -46.54
CA SER A 210 -23.94 -45.41 -45.61
C SER A 210 -23.77 -45.46 -44.05
N PRO A 211 -24.76 -44.96 -43.24
CA PRO A 211 -24.52 -43.79 -42.36
C PRO A 211 -24.93 -43.94 -40.87
N ASP A 212 -24.67 -42.87 -40.11
CA ASP A 212 -25.33 -42.39 -38.86
C ASP A 212 -25.16 -43.20 -37.57
N ASP A 213 -24.38 -42.65 -36.62
CA ASP A 213 -24.82 -42.50 -35.22
C ASP A 213 -23.84 -41.63 -34.39
N SER A 214 -24.30 -40.45 -34.01
CA SER A 214 -24.32 -39.96 -32.62
C SER A 214 -23.05 -40.04 -31.75
N ALA A 215 -22.35 -38.91 -31.57
CA ALA A 215 -21.96 -38.29 -30.28
C ALA A 215 -20.63 -37.51 -30.35
N ASP A 216 -20.77 -36.21 -30.66
CA ASP A 216 -19.87 -35.13 -30.28
C ASP A 216 -20.38 -34.57 -28.94
N ASP A 217 -19.54 -34.43 -27.91
CA ASP A 217 -19.06 -33.09 -27.53
C ASP A 217 -18.19 -33.15 -26.27
N THR A 218 -17.01 -32.63 -26.51
CA THR A 218 -15.97 -32.10 -25.68
C THR A 218 -16.40 -31.28 -24.45
N VAL A 219 -15.46 -31.26 -23.51
CA VAL A 219 -15.44 -30.53 -22.24
C VAL A 219 -15.77 -29.03 -22.43
N GLN A 220 -16.85 -28.57 -21.81
CA GLN A 220 -17.12 -27.15 -21.59
C GLN A 220 -16.09 -26.56 -20.59
N THR A 221 -15.21 -25.70 -21.09
CA THR A 221 -14.62 -24.63 -20.28
C THR A 221 -15.50 -23.39 -20.42
N ALA A 222 -16.06 -22.94 -19.29
CA ALA A 222 -16.87 -21.74 -19.21
C ALA A 222 -16.03 -20.51 -19.61
N SER A 223 -16.48 -19.80 -20.65
CA SER A 223 -15.96 -18.49 -21.02
C SER A 223 -16.45 -17.42 -20.04
N CYS A 224 -15.54 -16.49 -19.72
CA CYS A 224 -15.80 -15.31 -18.92
C CYS A 224 -16.96 -14.48 -19.47
N PHE A 225 -17.76 -13.93 -18.55
CA PHE A 225 -18.72 -12.87 -18.80
C PHE A 225 -18.04 -11.68 -19.50
N ASP A 226 -18.52 -11.36 -20.70
CA ASP A 226 -18.17 -10.17 -21.46
C ASP A 226 -18.87 -8.94 -20.85
N LEU A 227 -18.08 -8.03 -20.25
CA LEU A 227 -18.55 -6.77 -19.67
C LEU A 227 -18.48 -5.59 -20.67
N SER A 228 -18.46 -5.84 -21.98
CA SER A 228 -18.49 -4.76 -22.98
C SER A 228 -19.91 -4.21 -23.29
N ALA A 229 -20.97 -4.66 -22.61
CA ALA A 229 -22.35 -4.30 -22.94
C ALA A 229 -23.07 -3.31 -21.97
N VAL A 230 -22.40 -2.23 -21.52
CA VAL A 230 -23.10 -1.12 -20.79
C VAL A 230 -22.77 0.29 -21.31
N LEU A 231 -22.00 0.45 -22.41
CA LEU A 231 -21.73 1.78 -22.98
C LEU A 231 -22.09 1.88 -24.47
N ASP A 232 -23.34 1.55 -24.82
CA ASP A 232 -23.89 2.03 -26.09
C ASP A 232 -25.40 2.27 -26.04
N THR A 233 -25.82 3.39 -25.44
CA THR A 233 -27.19 3.91 -25.60
C THR A 233 -27.34 5.40 -25.30
N TRP A 234 -26.39 6.27 -25.70
CA TRP A 234 -26.61 7.73 -25.65
C TRP A 234 -25.99 8.50 -26.81
N ARG A 235 -26.07 7.96 -28.04
CA ARG A 235 -25.78 8.75 -29.24
C ARG A 235 -26.69 8.40 -30.40
N ARG A 236 -27.99 8.67 -30.24
CA ARG A 236 -28.97 9.01 -31.29
C ARG A 236 -30.35 9.24 -30.66
N ARG A 237 -30.60 10.45 -30.17
CA ARG A 237 -31.88 11.17 -30.16
C ARG A 237 -31.59 12.65 -29.98
#